data_AF-A0AAJ0C2C4-F1
#
_entry.id   AF-A0AAJ0C2C4-F1
#
_cell.length_a   1.000
_cell.length_b   1.000
_cell.length_c   1.000
_cell.angle_alpha   90.00
_cell.angle_beta   90.00
_cell.angle_gamma   90.00
#
_symmetry.space_group_name_H-M   'P 1'
#
loop_
_entity.id
_entity.type
_entity.pdbx_description
1 polymer ?
#
loop_
_entity_poly.entity_id
_entity_poly.type
_entity_poly.pdbx_seq_one_letter_code
_entity_poly.pdbx_strand_id
1 'polypeptide(L)'
;MASTNYKEAFSLFDKRGNGRVTLDSLGDLLRACGQNPTLAEIRDLEKTVGGDFDFETFQRVLNRPGGFREPGEPEEYCRGFQVFDKDMTGFIGVGQLKYILTNLGEKMSEEEVEELLKAVDTSSGQVNYTELVRTILAN
;
A
#
# COMPACT_ATOMS: atom_id res chain seq x y z
N MET A 1 -7.15 -8.84 17.61
CA MET A 1 -7.45 -7.53 17.01
C MET A 1 -6.67 -6.49 17.78
N ALA A 2 -5.60 -5.94 17.19
CA ALA A 2 -4.92 -4.81 17.79
C ALA A 2 -5.93 -3.66 17.85
N SER A 3 -6.30 -3.24 19.05
CA SER A 3 -6.98 -1.96 19.24
C SER A 3 -5.92 -0.88 18.99
N THR A 4 -5.58 -0.64 17.73
CA THR A 4 -4.62 0.39 17.37
C THR A 4 -5.17 1.69 17.92
N ASN A 5 -4.50 2.20 18.96
CA ASN A 5 -4.84 3.50 19.49
C ASN A 5 -4.41 4.52 18.43
N TYR A 6 -5.34 4.99 17.62
CA TYR A 6 -5.05 5.93 16.52
C TYR A 6 -4.29 7.17 17.01
N LYS A 7 -4.47 7.54 18.28
CA LYS A 7 -3.73 8.64 18.91
C LYS A 7 -2.26 8.30 19.15
N GLU A 8 -1.95 7.06 19.52
CA GLU A 8 -0.57 6.59 19.63
C GLU A 8 0.10 6.55 18.26
N ALA A 9 -0.58 5.97 17.26
CA ALA A 9 -0.10 5.99 15.88
C ALA A 9 0.17 7.44 15.42
N PHE A 10 -0.78 8.35 15.57
CA PHE A 10 -0.60 9.77 15.24
C PHE A 10 0.61 10.39 15.96
N SER A 11 0.81 10.10 17.24
CA SER A 11 1.92 10.63 18.04
C SER A 11 3.29 10.14 17.54
N LEU A 12 3.37 8.95 16.94
CA LEU A 12 4.62 8.46 16.32
C LEU A 12 4.97 9.24 15.05
N PHE A 13 3.98 9.79 14.35
CA PHE A 13 4.17 10.59 13.14
C PHE A 13 4.32 12.08 13.41
N ASP A 14 3.91 12.58 14.59
CA ASP A 14 4.20 13.95 15.06
C ASP A 14 5.67 14.07 15.50
N LYS A 15 6.57 14.09 14.51
CA LYS A 15 8.02 14.18 14.72
C LYS A 15 8.44 15.45 15.47
N ARG A 16 7.60 16.48 15.52
CA ARG A 16 7.90 17.78 16.14
C ARG A 16 7.31 17.92 17.55
N GLY A 17 6.41 17.03 17.95
CA GLY A 17 5.69 17.08 19.22
C GLY A 17 4.80 18.30 19.37
N ASN A 18 4.30 18.86 18.25
CA ASN A 18 3.49 20.09 18.24
C ASN A 18 2.00 19.82 18.03
N GLY A 19 1.58 18.56 18.08
CA GLY A 19 0.22 18.10 17.83
C GLY A 19 -0.17 18.06 16.36
N ARG A 20 0.80 18.16 15.43
CA ARG A 20 0.54 18.16 13.98
C ARG A 20 1.45 17.20 13.24
N VAL A 21 0.89 16.58 12.21
CA VAL A 21 1.61 15.68 11.30
C VAL A 21 1.71 16.36 9.93
N THR A 22 2.84 16.15 9.25
CA THR A 22 3.07 16.67 7.90
C THR A 22 2.14 16.02 6.89
N LEU A 23 1.67 16.78 5.91
CA LEU A 23 0.74 16.27 4.88
C LEU A 23 1.25 14.99 4.21
N ASP A 24 2.54 14.96 3.84
CA ASP A 24 3.20 13.81 3.17
C ASP A 24 3.16 12.51 3.98
N SER A 25 2.91 12.58 5.30
CA SER A 25 2.81 11.41 6.17
C SER A 25 1.39 10.86 6.30
N LEU A 26 0.40 11.46 5.61
CA LEU A 26 -0.99 11.03 5.69
C LEU A 26 -1.17 9.58 5.22
N GLY A 27 -0.57 9.21 4.09
CA GLY A 27 -0.66 7.86 3.54
C GLY A 27 -0.08 6.80 4.49
N ASP A 28 1.12 7.04 4.99
CA ASP A 28 1.80 6.12 5.91
C ASP A 28 1.09 6.01 7.26
N LEU A 29 0.55 7.12 7.76
CA LEU A 29 -0.24 7.10 8.99
C LEU A 29 -1.56 6.32 8.81
N LEU A 30 -2.23 6.45 7.66
CA LEU A 30 -3.41 5.64 7.33
C LEU A 30 -3.07 4.14 7.30
N ARG A 31 -1.94 3.78 6.68
CA ARG A 31 -1.42 2.40 6.65
C ARG A 31 -1.06 1.87 8.04
N ALA A 32 -0.42 2.69 8.87
CA ALA A 32 -0.16 2.35 10.27
C ALA A 32 -1.43 2.14 11.10
N CYS A 33 -2.56 2.75 10.69
CA CYS A 33 -3.88 2.54 11.29
C CYS A 33 -4.66 1.37 10.65
N GLY A 34 -4.02 0.56 9.81
CA GLY A 34 -4.61 -0.62 9.17
C GLY A 34 -5.48 -0.32 7.94
N GLN A 35 -5.47 0.92 7.44
CA GLN A 35 -6.15 1.27 6.19
C GLN A 35 -5.21 1.01 5.01
N ASN A 36 -5.74 0.62 3.85
CA ASN A 36 -4.93 0.42 2.65
C ASN A 36 -5.36 1.33 1.49
N PRO A 37 -5.22 2.66 1.62
CA PRO A 37 -5.59 3.58 0.55
C PRO A 37 -4.60 3.51 -0.61
N THR A 38 -5.14 3.67 -1.82
CA THR A 38 -4.37 3.87 -3.04
C THR A 38 -3.65 5.23 -3.05
N LEU A 39 -2.57 5.37 -3.82
CA LEU A 39 -1.87 6.65 -4.01
C LEU A 39 -2.80 7.73 -4.59
N ALA A 40 -3.71 7.36 -5.47
CA ALA A 40 -4.73 8.27 -5.99
C ALA A 40 -5.67 8.77 -4.89
N GLU A 41 -6.17 7.86 -4.03
CA GLU A 41 -7.00 8.24 -2.89
C GLU A 41 -6.23 9.12 -1.90
N ILE A 42 -4.97 8.80 -1.58
CA ILE A 42 -4.13 9.62 -0.71
C ILE A 42 -4.04 11.06 -1.26
N ARG A 43 -3.73 11.23 -2.54
CA ARG A 43 -3.64 12.55 -3.17
C ARG A 43 -4.95 13.35 -3.09
N ASP A 44 -6.09 12.69 -3.22
CA ASP A 44 -7.39 13.36 -3.11
C ASP A 44 -7.74 13.72 -1.66
N LEU A 45 -7.35 12.87 -0.71
CA LEU A 45 -7.44 13.20 0.72
C LEU A 45 -6.51 14.35 1.09
N GLU A 46 -5.28 14.38 0.58
CA GLU A 46 -4.32 15.46 0.81
C GLU A 46 -4.84 16.81 0.33
N LYS A 47 -5.47 16.86 -0.85
CA LYS A 47 -6.14 18.07 -1.35
C LYS A 47 -7.27 18.54 -0.43
N THR A 48 -8.00 17.60 0.15
CA THR A 48 -9.11 17.90 1.08
C THR A 48 -8.58 18.44 2.42
N VAL A 49 -7.46 17.90 2.89
CA VAL A 49 -6.81 18.33 4.14
C VAL A 49 -6.10 19.67 3.98
N GLY A 50 -5.42 19.90 2.85
CA GLY A 50 -4.84 21.19 2.46
C GLY A 50 -3.54 21.61 3.16
N GLY A 51 -2.95 20.76 4.01
CA GLY A 51 -1.67 21.03 4.68
C GLY A 51 -1.42 20.14 5.91
N ASP A 52 -0.43 20.50 6.72
CA ASP A 52 -0.17 19.82 8.01
C ASP A 52 -1.46 19.77 8.84
N PHE A 53 -1.73 18.65 9.50
CA PHE A 53 -3.03 18.38 10.11
C PHE A 53 -2.90 17.91 11.55
N ASP A 54 -3.92 18.18 12.35
CA ASP A 54 -4.02 17.73 13.73
C ASP A 54 -4.78 16.39 13.83
N PHE A 55 -4.84 15.85 15.05
CA PHE A 55 -5.51 14.57 15.29
C PHE A 55 -7.01 14.62 14.95
N GLU A 56 -7.69 15.75 15.19
CA GLU A 56 -9.11 15.89 14.87
C GLU A 56 -9.35 15.81 13.35
N THR A 57 -8.52 16.50 12.57
CA THR A 57 -8.56 16.44 11.11
C THR A 57 -8.27 15.03 10.60
N PHE A 58 -7.28 14.34 11.18
CA PHE A 58 -6.99 12.95 10.88
C PHE A 58 -8.18 12.02 11.16
N GLN A 59 -8.87 12.21 12.29
CA GLN A 59 -10.06 11.42 12.63
C GLN A 59 -11.19 11.61 11.62
N ARG A 60 -11.37 12.82 11.07
CA ARG A 60 -12.38 13.07 10.03
C ARG A 60 -12.03 12.34 8.73
N VAL A 61 -10.75 12.28 8.36
CA VAL A 61 -10.28 11.49 7.21
C VAL A 61 -10.48 10.00 7.45
N LEU A 62 -10.09 9.50 8.62
CA LEU A 62 -10.20 8.10 8.99
C LEU A 62 -11.66 7.60 9.00
N ASN A 63 -12.58 8.44 9.46
CA ASN A 63 -14.01 8.12 9.55
C ASN A 63 -14.84 8.72 8.40
N ARG A 64 -14.22 9.00 7.25
CA ARG A 64 -14.91 9.59 6.10
C ARG A 64 -16.09 8.72 5.64
N PRO A 65 -17.18 9.31 5.12
CA PRO A 65 -18.28 8.55 4.54
C PRO A 65 -17.79 7.59 3.44
N GLY A 66 -18.24 6.34 3.49
CA GLY A 66 -17.80 5.28 2.57
C GLY A 66 -16.52 4.56 2.99
N GLY A 67 -15.81 5.04 4.03
CA GLY A 67 -14.64 4.37 4.59
C GLY A 67 -13.49 4.16 3.59
N PHE A 68 -12.66 3.17 3.86
CA PHE A 68 -11.64 2.66 2.95
C PHE A 68 -12.05 1.28 2.46
N ARG A 69 -11.68 0.93 1.23
CA ARG A 69 -11.99 -0.38 0.66
C ARG A 69 -11.27 -1.46 1.47
N GLU A 70 -12.00 -2.50 1.84
CA GLU A 70 -11.36 -3.72 2.34
C GLU A 70 -10.47 -4.33 1.25
N PRO A 71 -9.35 -4.98 1.63
CA PRO A 71 -8.56 -5.75 0.68
C PRO A 71 -9.45 -6.75 -0.07
N GLY A 72 -9.20 -6.93 -1.36
CA GLY A 72 -9.86 -7.97 -2.13
C GLY A 72 -9.33 -9.35 -1.78
N GLU A 73 -9.95 -10.39 -2.35
CA GLU A 73 -9.40 -11.75 -2.26
C GLU A 73 -8.11 -11.86 -3.09
N PRO A 74 -7.12 -12.67 -2.68
CA PRO A 74 -5.87 -12.88 -3.43
C PRO A 74 -6.08 -13.18 -4.91
N GLU A 75 -7.13 -13.92 -5.25
CA GLU A 75 -7.49 -14.30 -6.61
C GLU A 75 -7.83 -13.08 -7.48
N GLU A 76 -8.37 -12.00 -6.92
CA GLU A 76 -8.68 -10.78 -7.65
C GLU A 76 -7.40 -10.09 -8.14
N TYR A 77 -6.37 -10.04 -7.29
CA TYR A 77 -5.07 -9.46 -7.62
C TYR A 77 -4.30 -10.35 -8.59
N CYS A 78 -4.39 -11.67 -8.44
CA CYS A 78 -3.73 -12.65 -9.31
C CYS A 78 -4.16 -12.52 -10.78
N ARG A 79 -5.41 -12.10 -11.05
CA ARG A 79 -5.92 -11.91 -12.42
C ARG A 79 -5.10 -10.91 -13.24
N GLY A 80 -4.52 -9.89 -12.60
CA GLY A 80 -3.66 -8.93 -13.29
C GLY A 80 -2.39 -9.56 -13.85
N PHE A 81 -1.80 -10.51 -13.12
CA PHE A 81 -0.57 -11.20 -13.52
C PHE A 81 -0.82 -12.31 -14.54
N GLN A 82 -1.99 -12.95 -14.53
CA GLN A 82 -2.38 -14.00 -15.48
C GLN A 82 -2.38 -13.53 -16.94
N VAL A 83 -2.42 -12.22 -17.20
CA VAL A 83 -2.22 -11.68 -18.55
C VAL A 83 -0.83 -12.05 -19.11
N PHE A 84 0.16 -12.21 -18.25
CA PHE A 84 1.56 -12.53 -18.58
C PHE A 84 1.90 -14.01 -18.40
N ASP A 85 1.17 -14.73 -17.54
CA ASP A 85 1.28 -16.18 -17.32
C ASP A 85 0.25 -16.95 -18.16
N LYS A 86 0.55 -17.12 -19.46
CA LYS A 86 -0.39 -17.74 -20.43
C LYS A 86 -0.74 -19.19 -20.08
N ASP A 87 0.19 -19.89 -19.44
CA ASP A 87 0.04 -21.30 -19.08
C ASP A 87 -0.56 -21.48 -17.67
N MET A 88 -0.90 -20.38 -16.98
CA MET A 88 -1.47 -20.35 -15.62
C MET A 88 -0.64 -21.17 -14.61
N THR A 89 0.68 -21.06 -14.72
CA THR A 89 1.65 -21.73 -13.85
C THR A 89 1.67 -21.17 -12.43
N GLY A 90 1.22 -19.92 -12.24
CA GLY A 90 1.41 -19.15 -11.01
C GLY A 90 2.75 -18.40 -10.95
N PHE A 91 3.52 -18.42 -12.03
CA PHE A 91 4.84 -17.80 -12.12
C PHE A 91 4.93 -16.81 -13.29
N ILE A 92 5.68 -15.73 -13.09
CA ILE A 92 6.08 -14.80 -14.16
C ILE A 92 7.57 -14.49 -14.04
N GLY A 93 8.19 -14.03 -15.13
CA GLY A 93 9.59 -13.62 -15.09
C GLY A 93 9.81 -12.40 -14.18
N VAL A 94 10.94 -12.33 -13.48
CA VAL A 94 11.30 -11.18 -12.63
C VAL A 94 11.20 -9.86 -13.40
N GLY A 95 11.70 -9.81 -14.64
CA GLY A 95 11.61 -8.64 -15.50
C GLY A 95 10.17 -8.24 -15.87
N GLN A 96 9.26 -9.22 -16.00
CA GLN A 96 7.85 -8.94 -16.25
C GLN A 96 7.19 -8.34 -14.99
N LEU A 97 7.47 -8.90 -13.82
CA LEU A 97 6.98 -8.33 -12.55
C LEU A 97 7.47 -6.89 -12.37
N LYS A 98 8.77 -6.63 -12.60
CA LYS A 98 9.34 -5.27 -12.57
C LYS A 98 8.61 -4.33 -13.52
N TYR A 99 8.40 -4.76 -14.77
CA TYR A 99 7.69 -3.96 -15.77
C TYR A 99 6.26 -3.62 -15.33
N ILE A 100 5.52 -4.61 -14.81
CA ILE A 100 4.14 -4.43 -14.35
C ILE A 100 4.09 -3.37 -13.24
N LEU A 101 4.90 -3.53 -12.19
CA LEU A 101 4.85 -2.66 -11.01
C LEU A 101 5.34 -1.24 -11.27
N THR A 102 6.21 -1.03 -12.26
CA THR A 102 6.74 0.29 -12.61
C THR A 102 5.94 1.01 -13.70
N ASN A 103 5.15 0.31 -14.51
CA ASN A 103 4.48 0.90 -15.68
C ASN A 103 2.95 0.86 -15.65
N LEU A 104 2.33 -0.06 -14.92
CA LEU A 104 0.88 -0.28 -14.95
C LEU A 104 0.23 0.19 -13.65
N GLY A 105 -0.93 0.87 -13.77
CA GLY A 105 -1.72 1.30 -12.63
C GLY A 105 -0.98 2.30 -11.73
N GLU A 106 -0.99 2.03 -10.43
CA GLU A 106 -0.22 2.80 -9.44
C GLU A 106 1.23 2.36 -9.47
N LYS A 107 2.05 3.20 -10.10
CA LYS A 107 3.45 2.91 -10.36
C LYS A 107 4.27 3.01 -9.08
N MET A 108 5.08 1.98 -8.86
CA MET A 108 6.18 2.00 -7.90
C MET A 108 7.44 2.53 -8.57
N SER A 109 8.34 3.13 -7.79
CA SER A 109 9.68 3.45 -8.26
C SER A 109 10.51 2.18 -8.48
N GLU A 110 11.60 2.28 -9.24
CA GLU A 110 12.52 1.15 -9.41
C GLU A 110 13.07 0.70 -8.04
N GLU A 111 13.41 1.66 -7.17
CA GLU A 111 13.94 1.39 -5.84
C GLU A 111 12.94 0.62 -4.97
N GLU A 112 11.66 1.03 -4.95
CA GLU A 112 10.60 0.34 -4.20
C GLU A 112 10.41 -1.10 -4.70
N VAL A 113 10.49 -1.31 -6.02
CA VAL A 113 10.39 -2.66 -6.61
C VAL A 113 11.62 -3.51 -6.26
N GLU A 114 12.82 -2.96 -6.30
CA GLU A 114 14.02 -3.69 -5.85
C GLU A 114 13.92 -4.05 -4.36
N GLU A 115 13.37 -3.18 -3.53
CA GLU A 115 13.13 -3.50 -2.12
C GLU A 115 12.11 -4.62 -1.94
N LEU A 116 11.00 -4.58 -2.68
CA LEU A 116 10.01 -5.66 -2.69
C LEU A 116 10.65 -7.00 -3.07
N LEU A 117 11.48 -7.01 -4.11
CA LEU A 117 12.10 -8.23 -4.64
C LEU A 117 13.13 -8.86 -3.68
N LYS A 118 13.67 -8.11 -2.72
CA LYS A 118 14.54 -8.69 -1.67
C LYS A 118 13.79 -9.68 -0.79
N ALA A 119 12.47 -9.55 -0.68
CA ALA A 119 11.63 -10.45 0.10
C ALA A 119 11.11 -11.67 -0.70
N VAL A 120 11.50 -11.79 -1.97
CA VAL A 120 10.98 -12.79 -2.90
C VAL A 120 12.12 -13.68 -3.42
N ASP A 121 11.90 -14.99 -3.51
CA ASP A 121 12.85 -15.86 -4.19
C ASP A 121 12.86 -15.58 -5.69
N THR A 122 14.00 -15.07 -6.18
CA THR A 122 14.24 -14.72 -7.58
C THR A 122 15.35 -15.56 -8.21
N SER A 123 15.85 -16.58 -7.50
CA SER A 123 17.01 -17.39 -7.91
C SER A 123 16.80 -18.14 -9.23
N SER A 124 15.56 -18.50 -9.55
CA SER A 124 15.16 -19.16 -10.80
C SER A 124 14.96 -18.20 -11.98
N GLY A 125 15.02 -16.88 -11.75
CA GLY A 125 14.63 -15.86 -12.73
C GLY A 125 13.11 -15.70 -12.88
N GLN A 126 12.31 -16.46 -12.13
CA GLN A 126 10.86 -16.36 -12.07
C GLN A 126 10.41 -16.05 -10.65
N VAL A 127 9.21 -15.48 -10.53
CA VAL A 127 8.55 -15.14 -9.27
C VAL A 127 7.22 -15.84 -9.20
N ASN A 128 6.96 -16.53 -8.08
CA ASN A 128 5.63 -17.02 -7.74
C ASN A 128 4.74 -15.83 -7.31
N TYR A 129 4.00 -15.25 -8.25
CA TYR A 129 3.17 -14.08 -7.96
C TYR A 129 1.97 -14.45 -7.08
N THR A 130 1.50 -15.71 -7.13
CA THR A 130 0.38 -16.16 -6.29
C THR A 130 0.76 -16.16 -4.81
N GLU A 131 1.96 -16.63 -4.49
CA GLU A 131 2.49 -16.61 -3.13
C GLU A 131 2.84 -15.20 -2.69
N LEU A 132 3.41 -14.39 -3.58
CA LEU A 132 3.67 -12.97 -3.32
C LEU A 132 2.40 -12.23 -2.88
N VAL A 133 1.32 -12.35 -3.65
CA VAL A 133 0.03 -11.71 -3.33
C VAL A 133 -0.51 -12.18 -1.98
N ARG A 134 -0.48 -13.49 -1.71
CA ARG A 134 -0.93 -14.04 -0.43
C ARG A 134 -0.11 -13.53 0.74
N THR A 135 1.20 -13.48 0.59
CA THR A 135 2.13 -12.97 1.62
C THR A 135 1.87 -11.51 1.91
N ILE A 136 1.59 -10.70 0.89
CA ILE A 136 1.29 -9.27 1.05
C ILE A 136 -0.06 -9.07 1.76
N LEU A 137 -1.09 -9.84 1.41
CA LEU A 137 -2.44 -9.69 1.99
C LEU A 137 -2.61 -10.31 3.38
N ALA A 138 -1.72 -11.21 3.79
CA ALA A 138 -1.77 -11.86 5.10
C ALA A 138 -1.22 -11.01 6.26
N ASN A 139 -0.61 -9.85 5.97
CA ASN A 139 0.02 -8.95 6.94
C ASN A 139 -0.89 -7.80 7.37
#